data_AF-D9S223-F1
#
_entry.id   AF-D9S223-F1
#
_cell.length_a   1.000
_cell.length_b   1.000
_cell.length_c   1.000
_cell.angle_alpha   90.00
_cell.angle_beta   90.00
_cell.angle_gamma   90.00
#
_symmetry.space_group_name_H-M   'P 1'
#
loop_
_entity.id
_entity.type
_entity.pdbx_description
1 polymer ?
#
loop_
_entity_poly.entity_id
_entity_poly.type
_entity_poly.pdbx_seq_one_letter_code
_entity_poly.pdbx_strand_id
1 'polypeptide(L)'
;MFKNEGQLYICIALFLFIILMSQIKYLYFSLPLLLVFYAIRGIASPYIFRRLNESIISKIRATILSFHNLLMGLFVAASAPLLGFFTDRSGIYYTYLVMPLSFLCLIAVISLLKSKKLKMLVFRAD
;
A
#
# COMPACT_ATOMS: atom_id res chain seq x y z
N MET A 1 8.22 -6.44 6.99
CA MET A 1 9.08 -6.23 5.81
C MET A 1 9.57 -4.79 5.83
N PHE A 2 10.30 -4.39 6.86
CA PHE A 2 10.82 -3.02 6.98
C PHE A 2 12.30 -3.17 7.27
N LYS A 3 13.09 -3.24 6.20
CA LYS A 3 14.55 -3.30 6.35
C LYS A 3 15.12 -1.90 6.63
N ASN A 4 14.36 -0.85 6.29
CA ASN A 4 14.69 0.55 6.54
C ASN A 4 13.51 1.22 7.24
N GLU A 5 13.79 1.99 8.30
CA GLU A 5 12.80 2.73 9.08
C GLU A 5 11.93 3.66 8.21
N GLY A 6 12.49 4.18 7.10
CA GLY A 6 11.77 5.03 6.14
C GLY A 6 10.52 4.39 5.53
N GLN A 7 10.49 3.07 5.32
CA GLN A 7 9.30 2.41 4.78
C GLN A 7 8.17 2.31 5.82
N LEU A 8 8.50 2.21 7.11
CA LEU A 8 7.54 2.26 8.20
C LEU A 8 6.91 3.64 8.32
N TYR A 9 7.72 4.70 8.28
CA TYR A 9 7.22 6.07 8.33
C TYR A 9 6.28 6.39 7.17
N ILE A 10 6.57 5.92 5.96
CA ILE A 10 5.69 6.10 4.79
C ILE A 10 4.34 5.41 5.00
N CYS A 11 4.32 4.18 5.54
CA CYS A 11 3.08 3.47 5.83
C CYS A 11 2.27 4.13 6.94
N ILE A 12 2.91 4.59 8.02
CA ILE A 12 2.26 5.28 9.14
C ILE A 12 1.69 6.63 8.67
N ALA A 13 2.45 7.38 7.86
CA ALA A 13 2.00 8.65 7.29
C ALA A 13 0.80 8.46 6.36
N LEU A 14 0.80 7.42 5.51
CA LEU A 14 -0.34 7.05 4.66
C LEU A 14 -1.57 6.65 5.49
N PHE A 15 -1.38 5.94 6.60
CA PHE A 15 -2.46 5.54 7.49
C PHE A 15 -3.10 6.75 8.19
N LEU A 16 -2.28 7.63 8.78
CA LEU A 16 -2.73 8.86 9.43
C LEU A 16 -3.49 9.77 8.43
N PHE A 17 -2.99 9.82 7.20
CA PHE A 17 -3.55 10.61 6.12
C PHE A 17 -4.97 10.13 5.73
N ILE A 18 -5.20 8.82 5.62
CA ILE A 18 -6.50 8.26 5.23
C ILE A 18 -7.55 8.49 6.33
N ILE A 19 -7.15 8.41 7.61
CA ILE A 19 -8.05 8.72 8.74
C ILE A 19 -8.44 10.20 8.73
N LEU A 20 -7.49 11.10 8.44
CA LEU A 20 -7.76 12.52 8.37
C LEU A 20 -8.73 12.85 7.22
N MET A 21 -8.58 12.18 6.07
CA MET A 21 -9.52 12.25 4.94
C MET A 21 -10.94 11.83 5.32
N SER A 22 -11.09 10.79 6.14
CA SER A 22 -12.41 10.30 6.59
C SER A 22 -13.20 11.35 7.39
N GLN A 23 -12.54 12.26 8.11
CA GLN A 23 -13.22 13.23 8.98
C GLN A 23 -13.60 14.53 8.26
N ILE A 24 -13.14 14.74 7.02
CA ILE A 24 -13.36 15.99 6.31
C ILE A 24 -14.67 15.92 5.52
N LYS A 25 -15.68 16.65 6.01
CA LYS A 25 -16.95 16.87 5.29
C LYS A 25 -16.88 18.00 4.25
N TYR A 26 -15.88 18.88 4.33
CA TYR A 26 -15.78 20.09 3.53
C TYR A 26 -14.71 19.97 2.43
N LEU A 27 -15.10 20.30 1.19
CA LEU A 27 -14.25 20.20 -0.01
C LEU A 27 -12.93 20.99 0.13
N TYR A 28 -12.96 22.15 0.80
CA TYR A 28 -11.80 23.03 0.97
C TYR A 28 -10.64 22.39 1.73
N PHE A 29 -10.91 21.55 2.73
CA PHE A 29 -9.87 20.82 3.46
C PHE A 29 -9.41 19.55 2.74
N SER A 30 -10.25 19.01 1.85
CA SER A 30 -9.95 17.78 1.12
C SER A 30 -8.93 18.02 0.01
N LEU A 31 -8.96 19.17 -0.67
CA LEU A 31 -8.06 19.49 -1.78
C LEU A 31 -6.55 19.45 -1.45
N PRO A 32 -6.05 20.22 -0.45
CA PRO A 32 -4.62 20.25 -0.13
C PRO A 32 -4.15 18.90 0.39
N LEU A 33 -5.02 18.18 1.07
CA LEU A 33 -4.73 16.84 1.55
C LEU A 33 -4.60 15.89 0.34
N LEU A 34 -5.54 15.88 -0.61
CA LEU A 34 -5.46 15.07 -1.84
C LEU A 34 -4.16 15.33 -2.64
N LEU A 35 -3.68 16.58 -2.64
CA LEU A 35 -2.42 16.95 -3.27
C LEU A 35 -1.22 16.27 -2.60
N VAL A 36 -1.17 16.23 -1.27
CA VAL A 36 -0.13 15.50 -0.52
C VAL A 36 -0.18 14.00 -0.81
N PHE A 37 -1.38 13.41 -0.91
CA PHE A 37 -1.52 11.99 -1.29
C PHE A 37 -0.93 11.70 -2.66
N TYR A 38 -1.29 12.50 -3.65
CA TYR A 38 -0.79 12.35 -5.01
C TYR A 38 0.72 12.56 -5.08
N ALA A 39 1.27 13.49 -4.29
CA ALA A 39 2.72 13.68 -4.18
C ALA A 39 3.42 12.45 -3.60
N ILE A 40 2.95 11.90 -2.48
CA ILE A 40 3.51 10.68 -1.86
C ILE A 40 3.44 9.51 -2.84
N ARG A 41 2.28 9.33 -3.50
CA ARG A 41 2.07 8.26 -4.48
C ARG A 41 2.99 8.42 -5.70
N GLY A 42 3.20 9.66 -6.14
CA GLY A 42 4.13 10.02 -7.22
C GLY A 42 5.60 9.73 -6.90
N ILE A 43 5.98 9.72 -5.62
CA ILE A 43 7.34 9.36 -5.17
C ILE A 43 7.48 7.86 -4.93
N ALA A 44 6.45 7.21 -4.40
CA ALA A 44 6.48 5.78 -4.07
C ALA A 44 6.65 4.89 -5.32
N SER A 45 5.94 5.20 -6.41
CA SER A 45 6.01 4.46 -7.67
C SER A 45 7.45 4.40 -8.26
N PRO A 46 8.14 5.54 -8.52
CA PRO A 46 9.51 5.52 -9.02
C PRO A 46 10.50 4.91 -8.02
N TYR A 47 10.26 5.01 -6.71
CA TYR A 47 11.09 4.34 -5.70
C TYR A 47 11.07 2.81 -5.87
N ILE A 48 9.88 2.22 -6.07
CA ILE A 48 9.72 0.78 -6.28
C ILE A 48 10.41 0.36 -7.58
N PHE A 49 10.22 1.12 -8.66
CA PHE A 49 10.87 0.83 -9.94
C PHE A 49 12.40 0.87 -9.83
N ARG A 50 12.97 1.86 -9.14
CA ARG A 50 14.41 1.94 -8.91
C ARG A 50 14.96 0.72 -8.18
N ARG A 51 14.25 0.25 -7.14
CA ARG A 51 14.64 -0.96 -6.41
C ARG A 51 14.54 -2.23 -7.25
N LEU A 52 13.50 -2.37 -8.05
CA LEU A 52 13.38 -3.47 -9.01
C LEU A 52 14.56 -3.46 -9.98
N ASN A 53 14.87 -2.28 -10.53
CA ASN A 53 15.97 -2.06 -11.44
C ASN A 53 17.31 -2.58 -10.88
N GLU A 54 17.64 -2.21 -9.65
CA GLU A 54 18.87 -2.62 -8.94
C GLU A 54 18.96 -4.15 -8.73
N SER A 55 17.81 -4.83 -8.61
CA SER A 55 17.75 -6.26 -8.30
C SER A 55 17.68 -7.20 -9.52
N ILE A 56 17.45 -6.67 -10.73
CA ILE A 56 17.13 -7.46 -11.93
C ILE A 56 18.23 -7.37 -12.99
N ILE A 57 18.57 -8.51 -13.59
CA ILE A 57 19.45 -8.63 -14.76
C ILE A 57 18.87 -7.89 -15.97
N SER A 58 19.70 -7.06 -16.62
CA SER A 58 19.32 -6.18 -17.74
C SER A 58 18.46 -6.88 -18.82
N LYS A 59 18.79 -8.12 -19.18
CA LYS A 59 18.12 -8.90 -20.24
C LYS A 59 16.63 -9.15 -20.00
N ILE A 60 16.20 -9.29 -18.75
CA ILE A 60 14.80 -9.60 -18.38
C ILE A 60 14.08 -8.41 -17.74
N ARG A 61 14.78 -7.27 -17.58
CA ARG A 61 14.28 -6.08 -16.90
C ARG A 61 12.99 -5.54 -17.54
N ALA A 62 12.95 -5.46 -18.87
CA ALA A 62 11.77 -4.99 -19.60
C ALA A 62 10.55 -5.89 -19.37
N THR A 63 10.74 -7.21 -19.36
CA THR A 63 9.66 -8.19 -19.13
C THR A 63 9.09 -8.07 -17.72
N ILE A 64 9.96 -7.96 -16.70
CA ILE A 64 9.52 -7.81 -15.31
C ILE A 64 8.83 -6.46 -15.10
N LEU A 65 9.32 -5.39 -15.73
CA LEU A 65 8.72 -4.07 -15.64
C LEU A 65 7.32 -4.03 -16.28
N SER A 66 7.16 -4.66 -17.45
CA SER A 66 5.85 -4.81 -18.12
C SER A 66 4.88 -5.64 -17.29
N PHE A 67 5.35 -6.77 -16.73
CA PHE A 67 4.54 -7.60 -15.83
C PHE A 67 4.13 -6.85 -14.57
N HIS A 68 5.00 -6.03 -13.99
CA HIS A 68 4.66 -5.19 -12.84
C HIS A 68 3.53 -4.20 -13.18
N ASN A 69 3.60 -3.54 -14.33
CA ASN A 69 2.54 -2.64 -14.78
C ASN A 69 1.23 -3.39 -15.04
N LEU A 70 1.28 -4.57 -15.64
CA LEU A 70 0.11 -5.43 -15.83
C LEU A 70 -0.52 -5.82 -14.49
N LEU A 71 0.31 -6.28 -13.54
CA LEU A 71 -0.15 -6.73 -12.24
C LEU A 71 -0.76 -5.58 -11.43
N MET A 72 -0.11 -4.43 -11.38
CA MET A 72 -0.67 -3.23 -10.72
C MET A 72 -1.97 -2.78 -11.38
N GLY A 73 -2.04 -2.82 -12.71
CA GLY A 73 -3.27 -2.53 -13.46
C GLY A 73 -4.41 -3.49 -13.09
N LEU A 74 -4.13 -4.79 -13.04
CA LEU A 74 -5.12 -5.81 -12.66
C LEU A 74 -5.60 -5.64 -11.21
N PHE A 75 -4.69 -5.32 -10.29
CA PHE A 75 -5.04 -5.02 -8.90
C PHE A 75 -5.96 -3.80 -8.80
N VAL A 76 -5.68 -2.72 -9.53
CA VAL A 76 -6.53 -1.51 -9.54
C VAL A 76 -7.87 -1.82 -10.19
N ALA A 77 -7.89 -2.54 -11.32
CA ALA A 77 -9.11 -2.91 -12.02
C ALA A 77 -10.03 -3.82 -11.19
N ALA A 78 -9.47 -4.72 -10.38
CA ALA A 78 -10.24 -5.57 -9.47
C ALA A 78 -10.69 -4.81 -8.21
N SER A 79 -9.84 -3.97 -7.64
CA SER A 79 -10.16 -3.25 -6.40
C SER A 79 -11.14 -2.09 -6.60
N ALA A 80 -11.07 -1.36 -7.72
CA ALA A 80 -11.97 -0.24 -8.00
C ALA A 80 -13.47 -0.58 -7.90
N PRO A 81 -14.00 -1.64 -8.55
CA PRO A 81 -15.42 -2.00 -8.43
C PRO A 81 -15.77 -2.54 -7.04
N LEU A 82 -14.87 -3.27 -6.37
CA LEU A 82 -15.09 -3.71 -5.00
C LEU A 82 -15.29 -2.51 -4.07
N LEU A 83 -14.44 -1.49 -4.20
CA LEU A 83 -14.49 -0.29 -3.39
C LEU A 83 -15.68 0.60 -3.72
N GLY A 84 -16.04 0.71 -5.00
CA GLY A 84 -17.26 1.38 -5.43
C GLY A 84 -18.50 0.74 -4.77
N PHE A 85 -18.60 -0.58 -4.85
CA PHE A 85 -19.72 -1.31 -4.23
C PHE A 85 -19.82 -1.11 -2.71
N PHE A 86 -18.68 -1.09 -2.00
CA PHE A 86 -18.66 -0.77 -0.56
C PHE A 86 -19.07 0.68 -0.28
N THR A 87 -18.61 1.61 -1.11
CA THR A 87 -18.91 3.05 -1.00
C THR A 87 -20.39 3.32 -1.20
N ASP A 88 -21.00 2.69 -2.20
CA ASP A 88 -22.41 2.90 -2.55
C ASP A 88 -23.36 2.41 -1.46
N ARG A 89 -23.02 1.32 -0.75
CA ARG A 89 -23.86 0.76 0.33
C ARG A 89 -23.61 1.38 1.69
N SER A 90 -22.35 1.63 2.03
CA SER A 90 -21.94 2.01 3.39
C SER A 90 -21.71 3.51 3.53
N GLY A 91 -21.74 4.24 2.41
CA GLY A 91 -21.34 5.64 2.36
C GLY A 91 -19.82 5.82 2.36
N ILE A 92 -19.40 7.00 1.88
CA ILE A 92 -17.98 7.38 1.71
C ILE A 92 -17.25 7.38 3.06
N TYR A 93 -17.91 7.88 4.11
CA TYR A 93 -17.33 7.99 5.45
C TYR A 93 -16.87 6.63 6.01
N TYR A 94 -17.77 5.64 6.06
CA TYR A 94 -17.45 4.33 6.62
C TYR A 94 -16.45 3.57 5.75
N THR A 95 -16.51 3.75 4.44
CA THR A 95 -15.58 3.09 3.51
C THR A 95 -14.15 3.59 3.72
N TYR A 96 -13.97 4.91 3.89
CA TYR A 96 -12.67 5.50 4.19
C TYR A 96 -12.13 5.13 5.58
N LEU A 97 -12.97 4.71 6.52
CA LEU A 97 -12.55 4.24 7.85
C LEU A 97 -12.16 2.75 7.83
N VAL A 98 -12.89 1.92 7.08
CA VAL A 98 -12.62 0.48 6.96
C VAL A 98 -11.37 0.20 6.12
N MET A 99 -11.15 1.00 5.07
CA MET A 99 -9.96 0.96 4.21
C MET A 99 -8.62 0.87 4.97
N PRO A 100 -8.25 1.85 5.81
CA PRO A 100 -6.97 1.87 6.51
C PRO A 100 -6.88 0.76 7.56
N LEU A 101 -8.01 0.38 8.18
CA LEU A 101 -8.07 -0.73 9.14
C LEU A 101 -7.74 -2.07 8.46
N SER A 102 -8.29 -2.31 7.26
CA SER A 102 -7.97 -3.51 6.48
C SER A 102 -6.49 -3.55 6.09
N PHE A 103 -5.91 -2.40 5.75
CA PHE A 103 -4.50 -2.29 5.38
C PHE A 103 -3.58 -2.59 6.57
N LEU A 104 -3.93 -2.09 7.76
CA LEU A 104 -3.20 -2.36 8.99
C LEU A 104 -3.31 -3.84 9.40
N CYS A 105 -4.50 -4.43 9.23
CA CYS A 105 -4.71 -5.86 9.46
C CYS A 105 -3.85 -6.72 8.52
N LEU A 106 -3.80 -6.40 7.23
CA LEU A 106 -2.91 -7.09 6.28
C LEU A 106 -1.43 -6.97 6.67
N ILE A 107 -0.99 -5.78 7.07
CA ILE A 107 0.39 -5.57 7.54
C ILE A 107 0.68 -6.42 8.78
N ALA A 108 -0.25 -6.45 9.75
CA ALA A 108 -0.12 -7.23 10.97
C ALA A 108 -0.04 -8.74 10.67
N VAL A 109 -0.93 -9.26 9.82
CA VAL A 109 -0.96 -10.67 9.41
C VAL A 109 0.34 -11.06 8.71
N ILE A 110 0.83 -10.24 7.78
CA ILE A 110 2.11 -10.50 7.08
C ILE A 110 3.29 -10.47 8.06
N SER A 111 3.27 -9.57 9.05
CA SER A 111 4.30 -9.48 10.10
C SER A 111 4.32 -10.75 10.97
N LEU A 112 3.14 -11.23 11.37
CA LEU A 112 2.95 -12.46 12.14
C LEU A 112 3.42 -13.70 11.37
N LEU A 113 3.04 -13.83 10.09
CA LEU A 113 3.49 -14.92 9.23
C LEU A 113 5.02 -14.96 9.10
N LYS A 114 5.66 -13.78 9.00
CA LYS A 114 7.12 -13.69 8.95
C LYS A 114 7.78 -14.08 10.28
N SER A 115 7.24 -13.61 11.42
CA SER A 115 7.74 -13.98 12.75
C SER A 115 7.65 -15.50 12.98
N LYS A 116 6.54 -16.13 12.59
CA LYS A 116 6.39 -17.59 12.65
C LYS A 116 7.39 -18.32 11.76
N LYS A 117 7.62 -17.84 10.54
CA LYS A 117 8.60 -18.43 9.62
C LYS A 117 10.03 -18.31 10.12
N LEU A 118 10.39 -17.19 10.76
CA LEU A 118 11.70 -17.00 11.40
C LEU A 118 11.90 -17.95 12.59
N LYS A 119 10.87 -18.08 13.44
CA LYS A 119 10.90 -18.95 14.62
C LYS A 119 11.02 -20.43 14.23
N MET A 120 10.38 -20.85 13.13
CA MET A 120 10.49 -22.21 12.59
C MET A 120 11.86 -22.53 11.97
N LEU A 121 12.54 -21.54 11.40
CA LEU A 121 13.88 -21.71 10.82
C LEU A 121 14.97 -21.80 11.90
N VAL A 122 14.81 -21.06 13.01
CA VAL A 122 15.73 -21.15 14.16
C VAL A 122 15.58 -22.51 14.86
N PHE A 123 14.35 -22.97 15.12
CA PHE A 123 14.10 -24.26 15.78
C PHE A 123 14.49 -25.51 14.96
N ARG A 124 14.85 -25.36 13.68
CA ARG A 124 15.34 -26.46 12.83
C ARG A 124 16.88 -26.43 12.66
N ALA A 125 17.55 -25.41 13.21
CA ALA A 125 19.00 -25.28 13.22
C ALA A 125 19.63 -25.70 14.57
N ASP A 126 18.79 -26.07 15.54
CA ASP A 126 19.13 -26.68 16.82
C ASP A 126 18.85 -28.20 16.76
#